data_AF-A0A4Q5QZ78-F1
#
_entry.id   AF-A0A4Q5QZ78-F1
#
_cell.length_a   1.000
_cell.length_b   1.000
_cell.length_c   1.000
_cell.angle_alpha   90.00
_cell.angle_beta   90.00
_cell.angle_gamma   90.00
#
_symmetry.space_group_name_H-M   'P 1'
#
loop_
_entity.id
_entity.type
_entity.pdbx_description
1 polymer ?
#
loop_
_entity_poly.entity_id
_entity_poly.type
_entity_poly.pdbx_seq_one_letter_code
_entity_poly.pdbx_strand_id
1 'polypeptide(L)'
;MNAKMFLLPVIVLPILFSVACNDPVENGSAEDRSPSARSDSGESKPNKGSYAYDAAFLKKNTSKSLELTDAGGNSKVLLSADYQGRVMTSTAGGNKGTSYGWLNYDLIASPEKKKQFNPVGGEERFWLGPEGGQYSIYFKGKDSFTFPNWQVPAIIDTVTYDVVNADALSATFKKKASIKNYSGTVFDIEITRKVQLLSTENIASELKANIDPSIAAVAYTTE
;
A
#
# COMPACT_ATOMS: atom_id res chain seq x y z
N MET A 1 -44.01 -42.88 0.84
CA MET A 1 -42.82 -43.45 1.49
C MET A 1 -41.84 -43.88 0.41
N ASN A 2 -40.67 -43.25 0.34
CA ASN A 2 -39.40 -43.77 -0.19
C ASN A 2 -38.37 -42.64 -0.06
N ALA A 3 -37.77 -42.54 1.13
CA ALA A 3 -36.70 -41.59 1.42
C ALA A 3 -35.41 -42.08 0.75
N LYS A 4 -34.87 -41.29 -0.18
CA LYS A 4 -33.51 -41.47 -0.70
C LYS A 4 -32.56 -40.69 0.20
N MET A 5 -31.82 -41.45 1.01
CA MET A 5 -30.74 -41.01 1.88
C MET A 5 -29.53 -40.63 1.01
N PHE A 6 -29.18 -39.34 0.99
CA PHE A 6 -27.94 -38.85 0.40
C PHE A 6 -26.89 -38.69 1.51
N LEU A 7 -25.87 -39.55 1.48
CA LEU A 7 -24.65 -39.39 2.26
C LEU A 7 -23.85 -38.20 1.71
N LEU A 8 -23.55 -37.21 2.55
CA LEU A 8 -22.51 -36.22 2.27
C LEU A 8 -21.11 -36.85 2.45
N PRO A 9 -20.13 -36.58 1.58
CA PRO A 9 -18.75 -36.94 1.82
C PRO A 9 -18.13 -35.95 2.82
N VAL A 10 -17.59 -36.49 3.91
CA VAL A 10 -16.74 -35.78 4.86
C VAL A 10 -15.40 -35.49 4.16
N ILE A 11 -15.16 -34.22 3.84
CA ILE A 11 -13.87 -33.74 3.33
C ILE A 11 -12.98 -33.50 4.55
N VAL A 12 -12.05 -34.41 4.81
CA VAL A 12 -10.97 -34.23 5.79
C VAL A 12 -9.86 -33.42 5.11
N LEU A 13 -9.67 -32.18 5.56
CA LEU A 13 -8.58 -31.31 5.13
C LEU A 13 -7.33 -31.66 5.96
N PRO A 14 -6.22 -32.13 5.36
CA PRO A 14 -5.00 -32.40 6.12
C PRO A 14 -4.33 -31.08 6.49
N ILE A 15 -4.19 -30.84 7.79
CA ILE A 15 -3.38 -29.76 8.35
C ILE A 15 -1.91 -30.17 8.19
N LEU A 16 -1.17 -29.52 7.29
CA LEU A 16 0.28 -29.62 7.21
C LEU A 16 0.92 -28.72 8.27
N PHE A 17 1.51 -29.34 9.29
CA PHE A 17 2.49 -28.70 10.17
C PHE A 17 3.90 -29.00 9.64
N SER A 18 4.59 -27.97 9.16
CA SER A 18 6.01 -28.06 8.83
C SER A 18 6.81 -27.65 10.06
N VAL A 19 7.36 -28.62 10.79
CA VAL A 19 8.37 -28.40 11.82
C VAL A 19 9.73 -28.62 11.17
N ALA A 20 10.57 -27.60 11.14
CA ALA A 20 11.96 -27.72 10.72
C ALA A 20 12.85 -27.86 11.96
N CYS A 21 13.54 -29.01 12.08
CA CYS A 21 14.64 -29.19 13.01
C CYS A 21 15.92 -28.62 12.36
N ASN A 22 16.65 -27.78 13.11
CA ASN A 22 18.01 -27.41 12.76
C ASN A 22 18.95 -28.45 13.38
N ASP A 23 19.66 -29.21 12.55
CA ASP A 23 20.78 -30.02 13.03
C ASP A 23 21.97 -29.12 13.40
N PRO A 24 22.73 -29.44 14.47
CA PRO A 24 23.93 -28.70 14.84
C PRO A 24 25.07 -29.03 13.88
N VAL A 25 25.76 -27.98 13.43
CA VAL A 25 26.96 -28.08 12.58
C VAL A 25 28.17 -28.53 13.42
N GLU A 26 28.84 -29.60 12.97
CA GLU A 26 30.10 -30.09 13.54
C GLU A 26 31.27 -29.11 13.32
N ASN A 27 32.11 -28.97 14.35
CA ASN A 27 33.32 -28.15 14.37
C ASN A 27 34.46 -28.78 13.55
N GLY A 28 34.90 -28.07 12.51
CA GLY A 28 36.15 -28.32 11.79
C GLY A 28 37.21 -27.28 12.14
N SER A 29 38.44 -27.76 12.33
CA SER A 29 39.62 -27.12 12.91
C SER A 29 40.14 -25.85 12.23
N ALA A 30 40.76 -25.00 13.06
CA ALA A 30 41.44 -23.75 12.74
C ALA A 30 42.70 -23.94 11.88
N GLU A 31 42.85 -23.10 10.86
CA GLU A 31 44.17 -22.66 10.38
C GLU A 31 44.18 -21.16 10.07
N ASP A 32 45.32 -20.59 10.41
CA ASP A 32 45.70 -19.21 10.65
C ASP A 32 45.99 -18.42 9.35
N ARG A 33 45.24 -17.34 9.08
CA ARG A 33 45.71 -16.20 8.27
C ARG A 33 45.09 -14.86 8.73
N SER A 34 45.97 -14.01 9.23
CA SER A 34 45.81 -12.59 9.60
C SER A 34 45.10 -11.71 8.55
N PRO A 35 44.38 -10.63 8.95
CA PRO A 35 43.27 -10.06 8.19
C PRO A 35 43.71 -8.95 7.23
N SER A 36 43.30 -9.06 5.96
CA SER A 36 43.26 -7.91 5.05
C SER A 36 41.91 -7.23 5.19
N ALA A 37 41.93 -6.03 5.77
CA ALA A 37 40.77 -5.16 5.88
C ALA A 37 40.26 -4.79 4.48
N ARG A 38 39.13 -5.38 4.07
CA ARG A 38 38.21 -4.80 3.10
C ARG A 38 36.90 -4.57 3.82
N SER A 39 36.64 -3.30 4.13
CA SER A 39 35.30 -2.81 4.45
C SER A 39 34.45 -2.89 3.19
N ASP A 40 33.91 -4.08 2.91
CA ASP A 40 32.82 -4.20 1.96
C ASP A 40 31.52 -3.92 2.74
N SER A 41 31.17 -2.63 2.84
CA SER A 41 29.80 -2.24 3.20
C SER A 41 28.90 -2.52 1.99
N GLY A 42 28.78 -3.80 1.65
CA GLY A 42 27.82 -4.28 0.67
C GLY A 42 26.45 -4.27 1.33
N GLU A 43 25.72 -3.17 1.20
CA GLU A 43 24.28 -3.22 1.41
C GLU A 43 23.70 -4.22 0.40
N SER A 44 23.41 -5.42 0.89
CA SER A 44 22.66 -6.42 0.13
C SER A 44 21.37 -5.78 -0.37
N LYS A 45 21.11 -5.85 -1.68
CA LYS A 45 19.88 -5.30 -2.26
C LYS A 45 18.65 -5.82 -1.48
N PRO A 46 17.68 -4.95 -1.14
CA PRO A 46 16.51 -5.38 -0.40
C PRO A 46 15.73 -6.45 -1.19
N ASN A 47 15.17 -7.42 -0.49
CA ASN A 47 14.41 -8.51 -1.10
C ASN A 47 13.01 -8.05 -1.50
N LYS A 48 12.50 -8.49 -2.66
CA LYS A 48 11.13 -8.19 -3.09
C LYS A 48 10.13 -8.67 -2.03
N GLY A 49 9.17 -7.81 -1.69
CA GLY A 49 8.21 -8.02 -0.61
C GLY A 49 8.61 -7.41 0.73
N SER A 50 9.85 -6.90 0.88
CA SER A 50 10.22 -6.08 2.02
C SER A 50 9.83 -4.61 1.81
N TYR A 51 9.62 -3.89 2.91
CA TYR A 51 9.33 -2.46 2.87
C TYR A 51 10.44 -1.67 2.17
N ALA A 52 11.72 -1.95 2.46
CA ALA A 52 12.84 -1.25 1.81
C ALA A 52 12.88 -1.47 0.29
N TYR A 53 12.46 -2.64 -0.20
CA TYR A 53 12.37 -2.88 -1.64
C TYR A 53 11.31 -1.98 -2.28
N ASP A 54 10.12 -1.91 -1.68
CA ASP A 54 9.02 -1.09 -2.19
C ASP A 54 9.31 0.41 -2.07
N ALA A 55 9.97 0.84 -0.99
CA ALA A 55 10.46 2.20 -0.83
C ALA A 55 11.48 2.59 -1.91
N ALA A 56 12.48 1.74 -2.15
CA ALA A 56 13.45 1.97 -3.21
C ALA A 56 12.81 1.96 -4.61
N PHE A 57 11.87 1.04 -4.84
CA PHE A 57 11.13 0.95 -6.09
C PHE A 57 10.27 2.20 -6.35
N LEU A 58 9.50 2.67 -5.37
CA LEU A 58 8.67 3.86 -5.54
C LEU A 58 9.50 5.13 -5.67
N LYS A 59 10.58 5.28 -4.89
CA LYS A 59 11.49 6.42 -5.02
C LYS A 59 12.12 6.51 -6.41
N LYS A 60 12.33 5.37 -7.08
CA LYS A 60 12.87 5.31 -8.44
C LYS A 60 11.83 5.65 -9.52
N ASN A 61 10.59 5.22 -9.34
CA ASN A 61 9.56 5.25 -10.40
C ASN A 61 8.49 6.33 -10.20
N THR A 62 8.52 7.05 -9.08
CA THR A 62 7.63 8.17 -8.80
C THR A 62 8.46 9.43 -8.60
N SER A 63 7.88 10.57 -8.95
CA SER A 63 8.49 11.89 -8.75
C SER A 63 8.47 12.32 -7.28
N LYS A 64 7.48 11.85 -6.51
CA LYS A 64 7.24 12.33 -5.15
C LYS A 64 6.63 11.27 -4.23
N SER A 65 7.49 10.40 -3.70
CA SER A 65 7.20 9.52 -2.57
C SER A 65 7.56 10.19 -1.24
N LEU A 66 6.77 9.95 -0.20
CA LEU A 66 7.03 10.41 1.18
C LEU A 66 7.01 9.22 2.12
N GLU A 67 7.78 9.30 3.21
CA GLU A 67 7.85 8.26 4.22
C GLU A 67 7.53 8.86 5.59
N LEU A 68 6.55 8.27 6.27
CA LEU A 68 6.29 8.51 7.69
C LEU A 68 6.97 7.40 8.48
N THR A 69 7.59 7.75 9.60
CA THR A 69 8.30 6.83 10.48
C THR A 69 8.13 7.25 11.93
N ASP A 70 7.92 6.27 12.80
CA ASP A 70 8.01 6.48 14.23
C ASP A 70 9.47 6.76 14.65
N ALA A 71 9.66 7.20 15.89
CA ALA A 71 10.99 7.48 16.43
C ALA A 71 11.88 6.24 16.50
N GLY A 72 11.30 5.04 16.63
CA GLY A 72 12.03 3.76 16.65
C GLY A 72 12.43 3.25 15.27
N GLY A 73 11.88 3.81 14.18
CA GLY A 73 12.15 3.37 12.80
C GLY A 73 11.50 2.04 12.42
N ASN A 74 10.60 1.52 13.25
CA ASN A 74 9.94 0.23 13.06
C ASN A 74 8.61 0.39 12.31
N SER A 75 7.82 1.37 12.72
CA SER A 75 6.49 1.62 12.16
C SER A 75 6.64 2.65 11.05
N LYS A 76 6.43 2.23 9.80
CA LYS A 76 6.64 3.09 8.64
C LYS A 76 5.45 3.06 7.70
N VAL A 77 5.17 4.18 7.05
CA VAL A 77 4.12 4.33 6.02
C VAL A 77 4.70 5.04 4.81
N LEU A 78 4.62 4.40 3.66
CA LEU A 78 5.10 4.92 2.39
C LEU A 78 3.93 5.50 1.58
N LEU A 79 4.05 6.75 1.21
CA LEU A 79 3.03 7.54 0.51
C LEU A 79 3.52 7.95 -0.87
N SER A 80 2.60 8.23 -1.78
CA SER A 80 2.93 8.84 -3.08
C SER A 80 1.96 9.97 -3.44
N ALA A 81 2.51 11.17 -3.65
CA ALA A 81 1.75 12.30 -4.16
C ALA A 81 1.29 12.06 -5.61
N ASP A 82 2.06 11.30 -6.39
CA ASP A 82 1.71 10.92 -7.77
C ASP A 82 0.46 10.05 -7.84
N TYR A 83 0.17 9.35 -6.75
CA TYR A 83 -1.02 8.54 -6.57
C TYR A 83 -1.99 9.18 -5.59
N GLN A 84 -2.19 10.50 -5.71
CA GLN A 84 -3.20 11.28 -4.95
C GLN A 84 -3.00 11.24 -3.43
N GLY A 85 -1.75 11.18 -2.95
CA GLY A 85 -1.46 11.08 -1.52
C GLY A 85 -1.85 9.72 -0.92
N ARG A 86 -1.78 8.66 -1.73
CA ARG A 86 -2.16 7.31 -1.34
C ARG A 86 -1.14 6.65 -0.44
N VAL A 87 -1.62 5.84 0.51
CA VAL A 87 -0.80 4.88 1.23
C VAL A 87 -0.46 3.72 0.32
N MET A 88 0.79 3.66 -0.10
CA MET A 88 1.27 2.63 -1.02
C MET A 88 1.60 1.34 -0.29
N THR A 89 2.21 1.45 0.89
CA THR A 89 2.48 0.34 1.79
C THR A 89 2.86 0.85 3.18
N SER A 90 2.72 0.01 4.19
CA SER A 90 3.16 0.20 5.55
C SER A 90 3.91 -1.03 6.07
N THR A 91 4.58 -0.87 7.20
CA THR A 91 5.25 -1.97 7.90
C THR A 91 5.37 -1.68 9.39
N ALA A 92 5.39 -2.74 10.21
CA ALA A 92 5.74 -2.66 11.63
C ALA A 92 7.17 -3.16 11.93
N GLY A 93 7.91 -3.61 10.91
CA GLY A 93 9.24 -4.24 11.05
C GLY A 93 10.40 -3.41 10.48
N GLY A 94 10.19 -2.12 10.25
CA GLY A 94 11.14 -1.22 9.64
C GLY A 94 11.55 -1.64 8.22
N ASN A 95 12.74 -1.25 7.78
CA ASN A 95 13.23 -1.51 6.42
C ASN A 95 13.23 -3.00 6.02
N LYS A 96 13.44 -3.90 6.98
CA LYS A 96 13.47 -5.36 6.74
C LYS A 96 12.10 -6.02 6.91
N GLY A 97 11.11 -5.29 7.41
CA GLY A 97 9.76 -5.77 7.62
C GLY A 97 9.05 -6.06 6.31
N THR A 98 8.01 -6.90 6.39
CA THR A 98 7.09 -7.15 5.29
C THR A 98 6.42 -5.85 4.86
N SER A 99 6.32 -5.66 3.55
CA SER A 99 5.50 -4.63 2.93
C SER A 99 4.04 -5.11 2.92
N TYR A 100 3.12 -4.38 3.55
CA TYR A 100 1.72 -4.81 3.66
C TYR A 100 0.86 -4.43 2.45
N GLY A 101 1.24 -3.39 1.70
CA GLY A 101 0.55 -2.98 0.48
C GLY A 101 0.84 -3.87 -0.72
N TRP A 102 -0.12 -3.98 -1.63
CA TRP A 102 0.08 -4.62 -2.93
C TRP A 102 0.46 -3.56 -3.96
N LEU A 103 1.58 -3.75 -4.67
CA LEU A 103 2.03 -2.85 -5.74
C LEU A 103 2.03 -3.54 -7.11
N ASN A 104 1.47 -2.86 -8.10
CA ASN A 104 1.62 -3.26 -9.50
C ASN A 104 2.92 -2.68 -10.07
N TYR A 105 4.02 -3.41 -9.89
CA TYR A 105 5.35 -2.97 -10.32
C TYR A 105 5.44 -2.62 -11.81
N ASP A 106 4.77 -3.39 -12.67
CA ASP A 106 4.84 -3.16 -14.11
C ASP A 106 4.14 -1.86 -14.50
N LEU A 107 2.98 -1.57 -13.92
CA LEU A 107 2.27 -0.32 -14.19
C LEU A 107 2.95 0.91 -13.58
N ILE A 108 3.56 0.76 -12.40
CA ILE A 108 4.27 1.87 -11.75
C ILE A 108 5.57 2.20 -12.51
N ALA A 109 6.29 1.19 -13.02
CA ALA A 109 7.52 1.39 -13.79
C ALA A 109 7.26 1.78 -15.25
N SER A 110 6.03 1.60 -15.75
CA SER A 110 5.65 1.94 -17.11
C SER A 110 5.66 3.47 -17.32
N PRO A 111 6.27 3.98 -18.41
CA PRO A 111 6.12 5.38 -18.79
C PRO A 111 4.71 5.70 -19.32
N GLU A 112 3.94 4.66 -19.67
CA GLU A 112 2.60 4.78 -20.22
C GLU A 112 1.53 4.45 -19.18
N LYS A 113 0.52 5.33 -19.11
CA LYS A 113 -0.70 5.12 -18.32
C LYS A 113 -1.76 4.46 -19.19
N LYS A 114 -2.52 3.53 -18.62
CA LYS A 114 -3.73 2.99 -19.25
C LYS A 114 -4.73 4.12 -19.46
N LYS A 115 -5.42 4.10 -20.60
CA LYS A 115 -6.42 5.12 -20.94
C LYS A 115 -7.59 5.12 -19.96
N GLN A 116 -8.10 3.95 -19.59
CA GLN A 116 -9.36 3.80 -18.86
C GLN A 116 -9.24 3.94 -17.33
N PHE A 117 -8.29 3.22 -16.72
CA PHE A 117 -7.96 3.32 -15.29
C PHE A 117 -6.61 2.68 -15.00
N ASN A 118 -5.91 3.13 -13.95
CA ASN A 118 -4.55 2.71 -13.61
C ASN A 118 -4.52 2.00 -12.24
N PRO A 119 -4.69 0.66 -12.20
CA PRO A 119 -4.68 -0.11 -10.94
C PRO A 119 -3.25 -0.36 -10.44
N VAL A 120 -2.61 0.70 -9.94
CA VAL A 120 -1.22 0.66 -9.44
C VAL A 120 -1.08 -0.03 -8.07
N GLY A 121 -2.19 -0.26 -7.37
CA GLY A 121 -2.20 -0.83 -6.03
C GLY A 121 -2.12 0.21 -4.91
N GLY A 122 -1.59 -0.19 -3.77
CA GLY A 122 -1.66 0.52 -2.48
C GLY A 122 -2.46 -0.24 -1.45
N GLU A 123 -2.50 0.28 -0.23
CA GLU A 123 -3.35 -0.24 0.86
C GLU A 123 -4.77 0.35 0.81
N GLU A 124 -4.92 1.51 0.18
CA GLU A 124 -6.20 2.17 0.00
C GLU A 124 -6.25 2.93 -1.33
N ARG A 125 -7.45 3.38 -1.70
CA ARG A 125 -7.67 4.22 -2.87
C ARG A 125 -8.83 5.17 -2.62
N PHE A 126 -8.55 6.46 -2.73
CA PHE A 126 -9.60 7.48 -2.79
C PHE A 126 -10.51 7.28 -4.01
N TRP A 127 -11.82 7.35 -3.79
CA TRP A 127 -12.82 7.11 -4.82
C TRP A 127 -14.05 7.98 -4.65
N LEU A 128 -14.72 8.30 -5.76
CA LEU A 128 -15.92 9.16 -5.77
C LEU A 128 -17.10 8.42 -6.37
N GLY A 129 -18.27 8.52 -5.75
CA GLY A 129 -19.52 7.99 -6.28
C GLY A 129 -20.44 9.09 -6.83
N PRO A 130 -21.49 8.73 -7.60
CA PRO A 130 -21.79 7.36 -8.07
C PRO A 130 -20.97 6.99 -9.31
N GLU A 131 -20.69 5.68 -9.49
CA GLU A 131 -19.96 5.21 -10.67
C GLU A 131 -20.79 5.19 -11.94
N GLY A 132 -22.12 5.12 -11.84
CA GLY A 132 -23.04 5.09 -12.98
C GLY A 132 -24.28 5.99 -12.78
N GLY A 133 -25.08 6.10 -13.84
CA GLY A 133 -26.30 6.92 -13.84
C GLY A 133 -26.05 8.39 -14.15
N GLN A 134 -27.13 9.17 -14.13
CA GLN A 134 -27.15 10.57 -14.57
C GLN A 134 -26.23 11.50 -13.75
N TYR A 135 -25.87 11.12 -12.52
CA TYR A 135 -24.98 11.88 -11.65
C TYR A 135 -23.52 11.38 -11.67
N SER A 136 -23.20 10.36 -12.46
CA SER A 136 -21.85 9.81 -12.53
C SER A 136 -20.85 10.79 -13.13
N ILE A 137 -19.61 10.74 -12.65
CA ILE A 137 -18.46 11.46 -13.20
C ILE A 137 -17.59 10.59 -14.12
N TYR A 138 -17.99 9.33 -14.35
CA TYR A 138 -17.20 8.33 -15.07
C TYR A 138 -17.61 8.15 -16.54
N PHE A 139 -18.65 8.86 -16.99
CA PHE A 139 -19.18 8.78 -18.34
C PHE A 139 -19.32 10.18 -18.94
N LYS A 140 -19.09 10.33 -20.25
CA LYS A 140 -19.43 11.59 -20.93
C LYS A 140 -20.94 11.63 -21.15
N GLY A 141 -21.50 12.83 -21.13
CA GLY A 141 -22.93 13.01 -21.39
C GLY A 141 -23.33 12.37 -22.71
N LYS A 142 -24.42 11.60 -22.68
CA LYS A 142 -25.00 10.79 -23.78
C LYS A 142 -24.35 9.42 -24.03
N ASP A 143 -23.24 9.08 -23.37
CA ASP A 143 -22.66 7.74 -23.46
C ASP A 143 -23.58 6.68 -22.81
N SER A 144 -23.58 5.45 -23.35
CA SER A 144 -24.19 4.32 -22.65
C SER A 144 -23.41 3.96 -21.40
N PHE A 145 -24.11 3.56 -20.33
CA PHE A 145 -23.51 3.08 -19.08
C PHE A 145 -22.96 1.65 -19.24
N THR A 146 -21.94 1.51 -20.06
CA THR A 146 -21.25 0.26 -20.40
C THR A 146 -19.77 0.39 -20.10
N PHE A 147 -19.11 -0.71 -19.73
CA PHE A 147 -17.70 -0.69 -19.35
C PHE A 147 -16.78 0.02 -20.37
N PRO A 148 -16.92 -0.12 -21.70
CA PRO A 148 -16.05 0.60 -22.65
C PRO A 148 -16.12 2.14 -22.58
N ASN A 149 -17.23 2.69 -22.11
CA ASN A 149 -17.41 4.15 -21.95
C ASN A 149 -17.10 4.62 -20.53
N TRP A 150 -16.92 3.69 -19.58
CA TRP A 150 -16.57 4.02 -18.21
C TRP A 150 -15.11 4.41 -18.13
N GLN A 151 -14.83 5.58 -17.57
CA GLN A 151 -13.51 6.18 -17.49
C GLN A 151 -13.31 6.74 -16.09
N VAL A 152 -12.20 6.38 -15.44
CA VAL A 152 -11.87 6.98 -14.15
C VAL A 152 -11.38 8.41 -14.37
N PRO A 153 -11.94 9.42 -13.67
CA PRO A 153 -11.47 10.78 -13.74
C PRO A 153 -9.99 10.89 -13.33
N ALA A 154 -9.20 11.61 -14.13
CA ALA A 154 -7.77 11.77 -13.91
C ALA A 154 -7.42 12.26 -12.49
N ILE A 155 -8.29 13.07 -11.87
CA ILE A 155 -8.12 13.61 -10.52
C ILE A 155 -8.06 12.52 -9.44
N ILE A 156 -8.63 11.33 -9.65
CA ILE A 156 -8.60 10.18 -8.71
C ILE A 156 -7.85 8.96 -9.26
N ASP A 157 -7.00 9.16 -10.28
CA ASP A 157 -6.26 8.07 -10.95
C ASP A 157 -4.82 8.45 -11.30
N THR A 158 -4.60 9.61 -11.91
CA THR A 158 -3.34 9.91 -12.58
C THR A 158 -2.74 11.28 -12.26
N VAL A 159 -3.49 12.18 -11.64
CA VAL A 159 -3.05 13.54 -11.30
C VAL A 159 -2.28 13.54 -10.00
N THR A 160 -1.06 14.08 -10.02
CA THR A 160 -0.24 14.31 -8.83
C THR A 160 -0.86 15.39 -7.94
N TYR A 161 -0.92 15.12 -6.65
CA TYR A 161 -1.38 16.08 -5.64
C TYR A 161 -0.23 16.91 -5.09
N ASP A 162 -0.55 18.11 -4.65
CA ASP A 162 0.42 19.04 -4.10
C ASP A 162 0.65 18.68 -2.62
N VAL A 163 1.90 18.52 -2.22
CA VAL A 163 2.24 18.29 -0.80
C VAL A 163 2.28 19.65 -0.11
N VAL A 164 1.37 19.86 0.83
CA VAL A 164 1.23 21.16 1.54
C VAL A 164 1.90 21.14 2.91
N ASN A 165 2.00 19.98 3.54
CA ASN A 165 2.75 19.77 4.77
C ASN A 165 3.28 18.33 4.81
N ALA A 166 4.46 18.12 5.36
CA ALA A 166 5.00 16.80 5.63
C ALA A 166 6.02 16.86 6.78
N ASP A 167 5.91 15.90 7.70
CA ASP A 167 6.87 15.64 8.77
C ASP A 167 7.03 14.12 8.95
N ALA A 168 7.72 13.69 10.02
CA ALA A 168 7.97 12.28 10.26
C ALA A 168 6.69 11.47 10.54
N LEU A 169 5.62 12.09 11.04
CA LEU A 169 4.40 11.42 11.49
C LEU A 169 3.18 11.75 10.64
N SER A 170 3.22 12.78 9.80
CA SER A 170 2.08 13.15 8.96
C SER A 170 2.47 13.75 7.62
N ALA A 171 1.59 13.60 6.64
CA ALA A 171 1.65 14.31 5.36
C ALA A 171 0.26 14.75 4.92
N THR A 172 0.17 15.97 4.41
CA THR A 172 -1.07 16.54 3.87
C THR A 172 -0.87 16.87 2.40
N PHE A 173 -1.84 16.45 1.60
CA PHE A 173 -1.91 16.62 0.16
C PHE A 173 -3.14 17.42 -0.22
N LYS A 174 -3.04 18.26 -1.25
CA LYS A 174 -4.18 19.01 -1.78
C LYS A 174 -4.23 18.97 -3.30
N LYS A 175 -5.44 19.02 -3.83
CA LYS A 175 -5.66 19.32 -5.24
C LYS A 175 -7.01 19.98 -5.47
N LYS A 176 -7.03 21.04 -6.27
CA LYS A 176 -8.26 21.64 -6.80
C LYS A 176 -8.58 21.05 -8.16
N ALA A 177 -9.85 20.85 -8.44
CA ALA A 177 -10.32 20.35 -9.73
C ALA A 177 -11.71 20.86 -10.06
N SER A 178 -12.02 20.90 -11.35
CA SER A 178 -13.37 21.08 -11.87
C SER A 178 -13.79 19.79 -12.54
N ILE A 179 -14.87 19.17 -12.05
CA ILE A 179 -15.38 17.88 -12.55
C ILE A 179 -16.79 18.11 -13.07
N LYS A 180 -17.10 17.53 -14.23
CA LYS A 180 -18.45 17.58 -14.80
C LYS A 180 -19.07 16.19 -14.75
N ASN A 181 -20.28 16.08 -14.20
CA ASN A 181 -21.02 14.82 -14.25
C ASN A 181 -21.70 14.60 -15.61
N TYR A 182 -22.29 13.42 -15.78
CA TYR A 182 -23.00 12.99 -16.98
C TYR A 182 -24.12 13.96 -17.38
N SER A 183 -24.91 14.46 -16.41
CA SER A 183 -25.97 15.46 -16.63
C SER A 183 -25.46 16.87 -16.96
N GLY A 184 -24.15 17.11 -16.94
CA GLY A 184 -23.54 18.39 -17.30
C GLY A 184 -23.36 19.37 -16.15
N THR A 185 -23.68 19.00 -14.91
CA THR A 185 -23.39 19.80 -13.72
C THR A 185 -21.88 19.83 -13.48
N VAL A 186 -21.34 21.02 -13.25
CA VAL A 186 -19.93 21.25 -12.93
C VAL A 186 -19.77 21.41 -11.42
N PHE A 187 -18.76 20.74 -10.86
CA PHE A 187 -18.37 20.80 -9.47
C PHE A 187 -16.94 21.31 -9.39
N ASP A 188 -16.76 22.47 -8.77
CA ASP A 188 -15.44 22.95 -8.38
C ASP A 188 -15.15 22.46 -6.97
N ILE A 189 -14.14 21.60 -6.85
CA ILE A 189 -13.80 20.91 -5.60
C ILE A 189 -12.35 21.17 -5.21
N GLU A 190 -12.09 21.10 -3.90
CA GLU A 190 -10.77 20.90 -3.34
C GLU A 190 -10.76 19.56 -2.61
N ILE A 191 -9.83 18.69 -2.96
CA ILE A 191 -9.57 17.45 -2.25
C ILE A 191 -8.37 17.72 -1.35
N THR A 192 -8.58 17.60 -0.04
CA THR A 192 -7.51 17.57 0.95
C THR A 192 -7.41 16.15 1.47
N ARG A 193 -6.20 15.58 1.47
CA ARG A 193 -5.93 14.28 2.07
C ARG A 193 -4.86 14.41 3.13
N LYS A 194 -5.13 13.95 4.34
CA LYS A 194 -4.13 13.89 5.41
C LYS A 194 -3.90 12.44 5.80
N VAL A 195 -2.64 12.04 5.83
CA VAL A 195 -2.23 10.74 6.37
C VAL A 195 -1.41 10.97 7.63
N GLN A 196 -1.73 10.26 8.69
CA GLN A 196 -1.03 10.39 9.98
C GLN A 196 -0.71 9.02 10.56
N LEU A 197 0.56 8.77 10.85
CA LEU A 197 1.04 7.62 11.59
C LEU A 197 0.64 7.76 13.07
N LEU A 198 0.10 6.70 13.66
CA LEU A 198 -0.32 6.67 15.05
C LEU A 198 0.78 6.11 15.96
N SER A 199 0.92 6.70 17.15
CA SER A 199 1.72 6.12 18.24
C SER A 199 0.98 4.95 18.86
N THR A 200 1.69 4.05 19.55
CA THR A 200 1.08 2.90 20.24
C THR A 200 -0.03 3.32 21.22
N GLU A 201 0.14 4.44 21.92
CA GLU A 201 -0.87 4.99 22.83
C GLU A 201 -2.14 5.40 22.08
N ASN A 202 -1.98 6.05 20.92
CA ASN A 202 -3.11 6.43 20.08
C ASN A 202 -3.82 5.19 19.51
N ILE A 203 -3.09 4.17 19.07
CA ILE A 203 -3.69 2.92 18.59
C ILE A 203 -4.51 2.26 19.72
N ALA A 204 -3.95 2.17 20.92
CA ALA A 204 -4.64 1.60 22.08
C ALA A 204 -5.92 2.38 22.44
N SER A 205 -5.85 3.71 22.38
CA SER A 205 -6.99 4.60 22.61
C SER A 205 -8.10 4.40 21.58
N GLU A 206 -7.77 4.39 20.28
CA GLU A 206 -8.74 4.22 19.19
C GLU A 206 -9.40 2.84 19.21
N LEU A 207 -8.62 1.79 19.46
CA LEU A 207 -9.11 0.42 19.54
C LEU A 207 -9.82 0.11 20.88
N LYS A 208 -9.70 1.00 21.87
CA LYS A 208 -10.16 0.78 23.25
C LYS A 208 -9.65 -0.55 23.83
N ALA A 209 -8.38 -0.85 23.54
CA ALA A 209 -7.74 -2.11 23.87
C ALA A 209 -6.28 -1.89 24.28
N ASN A 210 -5.78 -2.72 25.20
CA ASN A 210 -4.36 -2.74 25.54
C ASN A 210 -3.59 -3.47 24.43
N ILE A 211 -2.51 -2.87 23.96
CA ILE A 211 -1.60 -3.50 23.00
C ILE A 211 -0.41 -4.03 23.78
N ASP A 212 -0.18 -5.34 23.71
CA ASP A 212 0.98 -5.94 24.33
C ASP A 212 2.26 -5.38 23.68
N PRO A 213 3.24 -4.88 24.44
CA PRO A 213 4.47 -4.30 23.89
C PRO A 213 5.30 -5.27 23.04
N SER A 214 5.07 -6.59 23.13
CA SER A 214 5.70 -7.61 22.28
C SER A 214 5.13 -7.65 20.86
N ILE A 215 3.99 -7.01 20.61
CA ILE A 215 3.35 -6.96 19.29
C ILE A 215 3.95 -5.79 18.50
N ALA A 216 4.64 -6.11 17.41
CA ALA A 216 5.01 -5.11 16.42
C ALA A 216 3.74 -4.58 15.73
N ALA A 217 3.50 -3.27 15.83
CA ALA A 217 2.30 -2.64 15.31
C ALA A 217 2.63 -1.45 14.40
N VAL A 218 1.77 -1.23 13.41
CA VAL A 218 1.71 0.00 12.62
C VAL A 218 0.24 0.32 12.40
N ALA A 219 -0.11 1.59 12.52
CA ALA A 219 -1.43 2.07 12.17
C ALA A 219 -1.35 3.52 11.72
N TYR A 220 -2.28 3.91 10.89
CA TYR A 220 -2.39 5.27 10.40
C TYR A 220 -3.86 5.64 10.19
N THR A 221 -4.14 6.95 10.17
CA THR A 221 -5.43 7.48 9.74
C THR A 221 -5.29 8.13 8.37
N THR A 222 -6.38 8.12 7.61
CA THR A 222 -6.53 8.86 6.36
C THR A 222 -7.81 9.69 6.43
N GLU A 223 -7.69 11.00 6.23
CA GLU A 223 -8.80 11.97 6.19
C GLU A 223 -8.90 12.59 4.80
#